data_AF-A0A1C3JPP9-F1
#
_entry.id   AF-A0A1C3JPP9-F1
#
_cell.length_a   1.000
_cell.length_b   1.000
_cell.length_c   1.000
_cell.angle_alpha   90.00
_cell.angle_beta   90.00
_cell.angle_gamma   90.00
#
_symmetry.space_group_name_H-M   'P 1'
#
loop_
_entity.id
_entity.type
_entity.pdbx_description
1 polymer ?
#
loop_
_entity_poly.entity_id
_entity_poly.type
_entity_poly.pdbx_seq_one_letter_code
_entity_poly.pdbx_strand_id
1 'polypeptide(L)'
;MINTSFEQRTERRNRLIGLLRSETYWKTSDLREQLGISQRTLMRELAELKRAGYPIESERGRGGGIRLNGRWGVDRLQLSHHEVVELILSLAIMESLQSPLLTSNLKAIKQKLFQAFPQEQRSAVSNIRKRIMIGSNAGDNIVSRYIAPEHALSECIAEAFLEQSCLEIDYQSDSGEHTTRVIEAQYILLNWPIWYITAWDHLRKSPRMFRIDRIKNARIVGGYFQLKPIEVFIGIYTPYYKSI
;
A
#
# COMPACT_ATOMS: atom_id res chain seq x y z
N MET A 1 17.68 9.85 -32.99
CA MET A 1 18.66 10.74 -32.31
C MET A 1 18.18 11.35 -30.98
N ILE A 2 16.99 11.00 -30.45
CA ILE A 2 16.48 11.57 -29.18
C ILE A 2 17.01 10.82 -27.93
N ASN A 3 17.29 9.51 -28.05
CA ASN A 3 17.71 8.67 -26.92
C ASN A 3 19.04 9.08 -26.27
N THR A 4 20.03 9.49 -27.08
CA THR A 4 21.36 9.85 -26.57
C THR A 4 21.33 11.07 -25.64
N SER A 5 20.50 12.08 -25.95
CA SER A 5 20.37 13.29 -25.12
C SER A 5 19.64 13.03 -23.79
N PHE A 6 18.64 12.13 -23.82
CA PHE A 6 17.90 11.74 -22.61
C PHE A 6 18.74 10.87 -21.67
N GLU A 7 19.47 9.89 -22.22
CA GLU A 7 20.41 9.05 -21.48
C GLU A 7 21.52 9.90 -20.85
N GLN A 8 22.14 10.81 -21.61
CA GLN A 8 23.15 11.75 -21.10
C GLN A 8 22.62 12.64 -19.98
N ARG A 9 21.36 13.09 -20.05
CA ARG A 9 20.74 13.88 -18.98
C ARG A 9 20.47 13.03 -17.74
N THR A 10 20.01 11.80 -17.92
CA THR A 10 19.73 10.87 -16.81
C THR A 10 21.01 10.46 -16.10
N GLU A 11 22.07 10.14 -16.85
CA GLU A 11 23.39 9.82 -16.34
C GLU A 11 24.00 11.01 -15.59
N ARG A 12 23.96 12.21 -16.17
CA ARG A 12 24.43 13.43 -15.51
C ARG A 12 23.70 13.70 -14.20
N ARG A 13 22.38 13.53 -14.17
CA ARG A 13 21.56 13.71 -12.96
C ARG A 13 21.92 12.68 -11.89
N ASN A 14 22.13 11.42 -12.26
CA ASN A 14 22.59 10.38 -11.35
C ASN A 14 23.99 10.69 -10.79
N ARG A 15 24.91 11.20 -11.62
CA ARG A 15 26.23 11.69 -11.17
C ARG A 15 26.11 12.86 -10.20
N LEU A 16 25.27 13.86 -10.48
CA LEU A 16 25.03 14.98 -9.58
C LEU A 16 24.48 14.50 -8.23
N ILE A 17 23.52 13.57 -8.22
CA ILE A 17 23.01 12.96 -6.98
C ILE A 17 24.12 12.22 -6.23
N GLY A 18 24.94 11.43 -6.94
CA GLY A 18 26.06 10.71 -6.35
C GLY A 18 27.08 11.62 -5.68
N LEU A 19 27.44 12.74 -6.33
CA LEU A 19 28.33 13.75 -5.76
C LEU A 19 27.71 14.37 -4.50
N LEU A 20 26.44 14.78 -4.56
CA LEU A 20 25.79 15.47 -3.45
C LEU A 20 25.48 14.57 -2.23
N ARG A 21 25.61 13.24 -2.34
CA ARG A 21 25.45 12.27 -1.23
C ARG A 21 26.63 12.21 -0.26
N SER A 22 27.76 12.84 -0.57
CA SER A 22 28.90 12.90 0.34
C SER A 22 28.57 13.65 1.64
N GLU A 23 29.23 13.30 2.75
CA GLU A 23 29.06 14.01 4.03
C GLU A 23 29.58 15.46 3.99
N THR A 24 30.42 15.79 3.01
CA THR A 24 31.03 17.10 2.80
C THR A 24 30.25 17.98 1.81
N TYR A 25 30.28 19.30 2.03
CA TYR A 25 29.75 20.29 1.09
C TYR A 25 30.55 20.37 -0.20
N TRP A 26 29.86 20.48 -1.33
CA TRP A 26 30.48 20.74 -2.63
C TRP A 26 30.39 22.20 -3.04
N LYS A 27 31.48 22.79 -3.53
CA LYS A 27 31.39 24.10 -4.18
C LYS A 27 30.71 23.96 -5.55
N THR A 28 29.99 25.00 -5.95
CA THR A 28 29.37 25.10 -7.28
C THR A 28 30.39 24.98 -8.41
N SER A 29 31.62 25.49 -8.22
CA SER A 29 32.73 25.38 -9.17
C SER A 29 33.10 23.93 -9.42
N ASP A 30 33.24 23.17 -8.35
CA ASP A 30 33.77 21.81 -8.37
C ASP A 30 32.71 20.86 -8.97
N LEU A 31 31.43 21.06 -8.64
CA LEU A 31 30.32 20.33 -9.28
C LEU A 31 30.24 20.58 -10.79
N ARG A 32 30.46 21.83 -11.24
CA ARG A 32 30.47 22.16 -12.66
C ARG A 32 31.60 21.46 -13.39
N GLU A 33 32.79 21.46 -12.81
CA GLU A 33 33.98 20.83 -13.38
C GLU A 33 33.79 19.32 -13.47
N GLN A 34 33.36 18.69 -12.37
CA GLN A 34 33.09 17.25 -12.31
C GLN A 34 32.01 16.80 -13.30
N LEU A 35 31.00 17.64 -13.56
CA LEU A 35 29.89 17.32 -14.46
C LEU A 35 30.10 17.83 -15.90
N GLY A 36 31.15 18.62 -16.16
CA GLY A 36 31.39 19.25 -17.46
C GLY A 36 30.28 20.20 -17.92
N ILE A 37 29.65 20.93 -17.00
CA ILE A 37 28.46 21.77 -17.32
C ILE A 37 28.62 23.25 -16.91
N SER A 38 27.79 24.10 -17.53
CA SER A 38 27.65 25.50 -17.15
C SER A 38 26.96 25.68 -15.79
N GLN A 39 27.16 26.84 -15.17
CA GLN A 39 26.50 27.23 -13.92
C GLN A 39 24.98 27.30 -14.09
N ARG A 40 24.50 27.84 -15.21
CA ARG A 40 23.07 27.88 -15.54
C ARG A 40 22.47 26.48 -15.59
N THR A 41 23.18 25.53 -16.21
CA THR A 41 22.74 24.13 -16.27
C THR A 41 22.72 23.51 -14.87
N LEU A 42 23.78 23.69 -14.08
CA LEU A 42 23.85 23.17 -12.70
C LEU A 42 22.70 23.71 -11.84
N MET A 43 22.46 25.04 -11.86
CA MET A 43 21.37 25.64 -11.10
C MET A 43 19.99 25.13 -11.52
N ARG A 44 19.79 24.89 -12.82
CA ARG A 44 18.56 24.28 -13.33
C ARG A 44 18.38 22.85 -12.85
N GLU A 45 19.44 22.02 -12.90
CA GLU A 45 19.42 20.63 -12.41
C GLU A 45 19.17 20.57 -10.90
N LEU A 46 19.80 21.44 -10.11
CA LEU A 46 19.54 21.56 -8.67
C LEU A 46 18.09 21.99 -8.39
N ALA A 47 17.54 22.93 -9.17
CA ALA A 47 16.15 23.33 -9.06
C ALA A 47 15.18 22.20 -9.48
N GLU A 48 15.54 21.38 -10.46
CA GLU A 48 14.80 20.17 -10.85
C GLU A 48 14.84 19.11 -9.76
N LEU A 49 16.00 18.86 -9.16
CA LEU A 49 16.14 17.96 -8.00
C LEU A 49 15.32 18.48 -6.81
N LYS A 50 15.37 19.78 -6.50
CA LYS A 50 14.55 20.37 -5.43
C LYS A 50 13.05 20.19 -5.69
N ARG A 51 12.60 20.39 -6.93
CA ARG A 51 11.21 20.12 -7.36
C ARG A 51 10.84 18.64 -7.31
N ALA A 52 11.79 17.75 -7.56
CA ALA A 52 11.65 16.30 -7.41
C ALA A 52 11.74 15.83 -5.95
N GLY A 53 11.87 16.76 -5.00
CA GLY A 53 11.86 16.48 -3.56
C GLY A 53 13.22 16.14 -2.97
N TYR A 54 14.34 16.47 -3.61
CA TYR A 54 15.67 16.34 -2.98
C TYR A 54 15.95 17.56 -2.10
N PRO A 55 16.29 17.41 -0.80
CA PRO A 55 16.58 18.52 0.10
C PRO A 55 18.03 18.93 -0.05
N ILE A 56 18.22 19.79 -1.03
CA ILE A 56 19.50 20.41 -1.30
C ILE A 56 19.69 21.53 -0.29
N GLU A 57 20.70 21.40 0.57
CA GLU A 57 21.18 22.47 1.44
C GLU A 57 22.22 23.29 0.70
N SER A 58 22.16 24.61 0.88
CA SER A 58 23.14 25.54 0.34
C SER A 58 23.59 26.50 1.43
N GLU A 59 24.86 26.44 1.81
CA GLU A 59 25.44 27.32 2.81
C GLU A 59 26.45 28.27 2.15
N ARG A 60 26.37 29.58 2.48
CA ARG A 60 27.29 30.60 1.95
C ARG A 60 28.40 30.84 2.97
N GLY A 61 29.64 31.07 2.50
CA GLY A 61 30.78 31.41 3.36
C GLY A 61 31.95 30.42 3.25
N ARG A 62 32.99 30.61 4.06
CA ARG A 62 34.15 29.70 4.11
C ARG A 62 33.71 28.35 4.68
N GLY A 63 33.89 27.27 3.90
CA GLY A 63 33.43 25.93 4.27
C GLY A 63 31.99 25.59 3.85
N GLY A 64 31.25 26.57 3.31
CA GLY A 64 29.90 26.34 2.76
C GLY A 64 29.92 25.73 1.37
N GLY A 65 28.77 25.25 0.92
CA GLY A 65 28.58 24.69 -0.42
C GLY A 65 27.19 24.07 -0.57
N ILE A 66 27.06 23.15 -1.52
CA ILE A 66 25.84 22.46 -1.87
C ILE A 66 25.99 20.99 -1.46
N ARG A 67 24.98 20.46 -0.77
CA ARG A 67 24.91 19.03 -0.43
C ARG A 67 23.48 18.54 -0.42
N LEU A 68 23.27 17.23 -0.49
CA LEU A 68 22.03 16.66 0.01
C LEU A 68 22.11 16.63 1.54
N ASN A 69 21.05 17.04 2.21
CA ASN A 69 20.93 16.75 3.64
C ASN A 69 21.01 15.22 3.80
N GLY A 70 22.03 14.74 4.53
CA GLY A 70 22.29 13.32 4.78
C GLY A 70 21.19 12.59 5.55
N ARG A 71 20.06 13.25 5.84
CA ARG A 71 18.87 12.70 6.51
C ARG A 71 17.61 12.79 5.64
N TRP A 72 17.71 12.50 4.34
CA TRP A 72 16.53 12.47 3.46
C TRP A 72 16.40 11.20 2.64
N GLY A 73 15.24 10.59 2.76
CA GLY A 73 14.94 9.25 2.27
C GLY A 73 14.55 8.33 3.42
N VAL A 74 14.27 7.08 3.08
CA VAL A 74 14.06 6.00 4.05
C VAL A 74 15.34 5.17 4.06
N ASP A 75 16.22 5.43 5.04
CA ASP A 75 17.61 4.94 5.01
C ASP A 75 17.74 3.48 5.47
N ARG A 76 16.94 3.08 6.47
CA ARG A 76 16.66 1.68 6.86
C ARG A 76 15.25 1.62 7.43
N LEU A 77 14.37 0.87 6.77
CA LEU A 77 13.02 0.58 7.28
C LEU A 77 12.86 -0.94 7.37
N GLN A 78 12.73 -1.43 8.59
CA GLN A 78 12.41 -2.82 8.86
C GLN A 78 10.91 -2.88 9.13
N LEU A 79 10.19 -3.57 8.25
CA LEU A 79 8.77 -3.87 8.44
C LEU A 79 8.66 -5.38 8.62
N SER A 80 7.89 -5.78 9.62
CA SER A 80 7.38 -7.14 9.74
C SER A 80 6.44 -7.46 8.57
N HIS A 81 6.17 -8.75 8.36
CA HIS A 81 5.26 -9.19 7.30
C HIS A 81 3.86 -8.55 7.43
N HIS A 82 3.36 -8.42 8.66
CA HIS A 82 2.06 -7.79 8.95
C HIS A 82 2.04 -6.29 8.58
N GLU A 83 3.04 -5.52 9.02
CA GLU A 83 3.14 -4.09 8.72
C GLU A 83 3.23 -3.81 7.21
N VAL A 84 3.88 -4.69 6.45
CA VAL A 84 3.92 -4.58 4.98
C VAL A 84 2.54 -4.72 4.37
N VAL A 85 1.75 -5.68 4.85
CA VAL A 85 0.39 -5.89 4.37
C VAL A 85 -0.48 -4.69 4.70
N GLU A 86 -0.40 -4.18 5.93
CA GLU A 86 -1.15 -3.01 6.39
C GLU A 86 -0.79 -1.74 5.61
N LEU A 87 0.48 -1.53 5.30
CA LEU A 87 0.93 -0.44 4.45
C LEU A 87 0.31 -0.51 3.05
N ILE A 88 0.26 -1.72 2.48
CA ILE A 88 -0.28 -1.93 1.13
C ILE A 88 -1.78 -1.81 1.10
N LEU A 89 -2.45 -2.24 2.17
CA LEU A 89 -3.87 -1.99 2.39
C LEU A 89 -4.15 -0.49 2.44
N SER A 90 -3.37 0.26 3.22
CA SER A 90 -3.51 1.72 3.34
C SER A 90 -3.34 2.43 1.99
N LEU A 91 -2.36 2.02 1.20
CA LEU A 91 -2.18 2.54 -0.17
C LEU A 91 -3.34 2.18 -1.09
N ALA A 92 -3.87 0.96 -1.00
CA ALA A 92 -5.00 0.52 -1.80
C ALA A 92 -6.26 1.35 -1.49
N ILE A 93 -6.53 1.61 -0.21
CA ILE A 93 -7.64 2.46 0.24
C ILE A 93 -7.45 3.90 -0.27
N MET A 94 -6.23 4.43 -0.18
CA MET A 94 -5.96 5.78 -0.71
C MET A 94 -6.16 5.85 -2.23
N GLU A 95 -5.80 4.80 -2.97
CA GLU A 95 -6.02 4.70 -4.42
C GLU A 95 -7.53 4.68 -4.75
N SER A 96 -8.35 3.98 -3.96
CA SER A 96 -9.78 3.85 -4.22
C SER A 96 -10.58 5.11 -3.90
N LEU A 97 -10.10 5.96 -2.98
CA LEU A 97 -10.78 7.20 -2.62
C LEU A 97 -10.83 8.21 -3.78
N GLN A 98 -10.04 8.01 -4.85
CA GLN A 98 -9.92 8.91 -5.99
C GLN A 98 -9.76 10.38 -5.57
N SER A 99 -9.06 10.62 -4.45
CA SER A 99 -8.94 11.94 -3.86
C SER A 99 -8.29 12.90 -4.87
N PRO A 100 -8.89 14.08 -5.12
CA PRO A 100 -8.28 15.09 -5.98
C PRO A 100 -7.07 15.76 -5.33
N LEU A 101 -6.85 15.54 -4.03
CA LEU A 101 -5.77 16.12 -3.24
C LEU A 101 -4.73 15.05 -2.88
N LEU A 102 -3.44 15.42 -2.98
CA LEU A 102 -2.30 14.65 -2.46
C LEU A 102 -2.08 13.24 -3.06
N THR A 103 -2.69 12.92 -4.21
CA THR A 103 -2.59 11.59 -4.85
C THR A 103 -1.57 11.51 -6.00
N SER A 104 -0.97 12.64 -6.40
CA SER A 104 -0.11 12.75 -7.59
C SER A 104 1.14 11.84 -7.58
N ASN A 105 1.62 11.45 -6.40
CA ASN A 105 2.81 10.60 -6.23
C ASN A 105 2.49 9.17 -5.76
N LEU A 106 1.22 8.80 -5.58
CA LEU A 106 0.83 7.54 -4.95
C LEU A 106 1.37 6.31 -5.70
N LYS A 107 1.30 6.33 -7.04
CA LYS A 107 1.87 5.30 -7.91
C LYS A 107 3.39 5.16 -7.72
N ALA A 108 4.11 6.27 -7.62
CA ALA A 108 5.56 6.27 -7.44
C ALA A 108 5.96 5.76 -6.05
N ILE A 109 5.21 6.14 -5.00
CA ILE A 109 5.40 5.64 -3.63
C ILE A 109 5.21 4.13 -3.59
N LYS A 110 4.11 3.64 -4.15
CA LYS A 110 3.82 2.20 -4.25
C LYS A 110 4.93 1.46 -4.96
N GLN A 111 5.37 1.93 -6.12
CA GLN A 111 6.48 1.29 -6.86
C GLN A 111 7.78 1.24 -6.05
N LYS A 112 8.16 2.32 -5.37
CA LYS A 112 9.36 2.36 -4.52
C LYS A 112 9.28 1.38 -3.36
N LEU A 113 8.13 1.28 -2.71
CA LEU A 113 7.89 0.32 -1.61
C LEU A 113 7.95 -1.12 -2.12
N PHE A 114 7.26 -1.44 -3.22
CA PHE A 114 7.30 -2.77 -3.82
C PHE A 114 8.73 -3.18 -4.23
N GLN A 115 9.53 -2.24 -4.72
CA GLN A 115 10.93 -2.48 -5.08
C GLN A 115 11.84 -2.68 -3.86
N ALA A 116 11.48 -2.12 -2.70
CA ALA A 116 12.24 -2.30 -1.46
C ALA A 116 12.11 -3.72 -0.88
N PHE A 117 11.04 -4.47 -1.21
CA PHE A 117 10.86 -5.83 -0.70
C PHE A 117 11.75 -6.86 -1.41
N PRO A 118 12.28 -7.85 -0.67
CA PRO A 118 12.88 -9.06 -1.24
C PRO A 118 11.92 -9.79 -2.17
N GLN A 119 12.44 -10.46 -3.20
CA GLN A 119 11.61 -11.08 -4.23
C GLN A 119 10.65 -12.14 -3.68
N GLU A 120 11.06 -12.89 -2.65
CA GLU A 120 10.23 -13.88 -1.95
C GLU A 120 9.01 -13.27 -1.27
N GLN A 121 9.14 -12.04 -0.75
CA GLN A 121 8.04 -11.35 -0.07
C GLN A 121 7.10 -10.65 -1.06
N ARG A 122 7.58 -10.27 -2.25
CA ARG A 122 6.75 -9.59 -3.27
C ARG A 122 5.58 -10.43 -3.73
N SER A 123 5.76 -11.76 -3.85
CA SER A 123 4.69 -12.68 -4.27
C SER A 123 3.62 -12.81 -3.18
N ALA A 124 4.02 -13.06 -1.93
CA ALA A 124 3.11 -13.15 -0.78
C ALA A 124 2.27 -11.88 -0.64
N VAL A 125 2.93 -10.73 -0.70
CA VAL A 125 2.31 -9.41 -0.68
C VAL A 125 1.34 -9.19 -1.85
N SER A 126 1.75 -9.54 -3.07
CA SER A 126 0.89 -9.42 -4.25
C SER A 126 -0.35 -10.31 -4.13
N ASN A 127 -0.19 -11.52 -3.59
CA ASN A 127 -1.29 -12.46 -3.39
C ASN A 127 -2.30 -11.95 -2.36
N ILE A 128 -1.84 -11.38 -1.24
CA ILE A 128 -2.71 -10.76 -0.24
C ILE A 128 -3.45 -9.56 -0.84
N ARG A 129 -2.76 -8.68 -1.58
CA ARG A 129 -3.39 -7.51 -2.22
C ARG A 129 -4.49 -7.90 -3.20
N LYS A 130 -4.34 -9.01 -3.93
CA LYS A 130 -5.36 -9.54 -4.85
C LYS A 130 -6.60 -10.06 -4.13
N ARG A 131 -6.47 -10.39 -2.84
CA ARG A 131 -7.59 -10.84 -1.99
C ARG A 131 -8.33 -9.68 -1.31
N ILE A 132 -7.86 -8.45 -1.47
CA ILE A 132 -8.49 -7.25 -0.91
C ILE A 132 -9.13 -6.45 -2.05
N MET A 133 -10.43 -6.24 -1.92
CA MET A 133 -11.29 -5.59 -2.90
C MET A 133 -11.85 -4.32 -2.29
N ILE A 134 -12.01 -3.30 -3.12
CA ILE A 134 -12.59 -2.03 -2.69
C ILE A 134 -13.73 -1.71 -3.64
N GLY A 135 -14.93 -1.59 -3.08
CA GLY A 135 -16.14 -1.27 -3.81
C GLY A 135 -16.60 0.17 -3.57
N SER A 136 -17.82 0.46 -4.02
CA SER A 136 -18.48 1.75 -3.77
C SER A 136 -18.72 1.96 -2.27
N ASN A 137 -18.79 3.22 -1.83
CA ASN A 137 -19.14 3.56 -0.45
C ASN A 137 -20.48 2.91 -0.04
N ALA A 138 -20.56 2.50 1.22
CA ALA A 138 -21.81 2.00 1.77
C ALA A 138 -22.85 3.12 1.83
N GLY A 139 -24.12 2.79 1.53
CA GLY A 139 -25.21 3.75 1.65
C GLY A 139 -25.52 4.13 3.10
N ASP A 140 -26.08 5.32 3.32
CA ASP A 140 -26.27 5.92 4.64
C ASP A 140 -26.99 5.01 5.66
N ASN A 141 -28.01 4.27 5.21
CA ASN A 141 -28.75 3.31 6.04
C ASN A 141 -27.89 2.18 6.60
N ILE A 142 -26.83 1.80 5.88
CA ILE A 142 -25.89 0.75 6.28
C ILE A 142 -24.89 1.33 7.28
N VAL A 143 -24.42 2.55 7.02
CA VAL A 143 -23.44 3.28 7.83
C VAL A 143 -24.01 3.63 9.20
N SER A 144 -25.28 4.03 9.29
CA SER A 144 -25.93 4.37 10.57
C SER A 144 -26.00 3.21 11.57
N ARG A 145 -25.84 1.97 11.10
CA ARG A 145 -25.84 0.75 11.91
C ARG A 145 -24.44 0.16 12.10
N TYR A 146 -23.41 0.85 11.62
CA TYR A 146 -22.03 0.41 11.77
C TYR A 146 -21.57 0.57 13.21
N ILE A 147 -21.00 -0.50 13.75
CA ILE A 147 -20.33 -0.49 15.05
C ILE A 147 -18.92 -1.01 14.80
N ALA A 148 -17.90 -0.24 15.21
CA ALA A 148 -16.53 -0.68 15.06
C ALA A 148 -16.34 -2.00 15.83
N PRO A 149 -15.81 -3.06 15.19
CA PRO A 149 -15.51 -4.30 15.88
C PRO A 149 -14.44 -4.08 16.96
N GLU A 150 -14.43 -4.94 17.98
CA GLU A 150 -13.36 -4.93 18.98
C GLU A 150 -12.00 -5.22 18.35
N HIS A 151 -10.93 -4.67 18.93
CA HIS A 151 -9.57 -4.81 18.40
C HIS A 151 -9.14 -6.27 18.29
N ALA A 152 -9.33 -7.04 19.36
CA ALA A 152 -8.96 -8.46 19.42
C ALA A 152 -9.68 -9.30 18.36
N LEU A 153 -10.97 -8.98 18.10
CA LEU A 153 -11.73 -9.63 17.04
C LEU A 153 -11.13 -9.33 15.65
N SER A 154 -10.78 -8.07 15.42
CA SER A 154 -10.18 -7.62 14.16
C SER A 154 -8.82 -8.28 13.91
N GLU A 155 -7.99 -8.41 14.94
CA GLU A 155 -6.69 -9.10 14.87
C GLU A 155 -6.85 -10.59 14.54
N CYS A 156 -7.75 -11.30 15.24
CA CYS A 156 -8.04 -12.71 14.98
C CYS A 156 -8.50 -12.96 13.53
N ILE A 157 -9.36 -12.09 13.00
CA ILE A 157 -9.83 -12.17 11.61
C ILE A 157 -8.66 -11.89 10.64
N ALA A 158 -7.83 -10.88 10.93
CA ALA A 158 -6.69 -10.53 10.10
C ALA A 158 -5.68 -11.68 10.04
N GLU A 159 -5.33 -12.28 11.18
CA GLU A 159 -4.45 -13.44 11.28
C GLU A 159 -5.00 -14.62 10.46
N ALA A 160 -6.25 -15.01 10.66
CA ALA A 160 -6.87 -16.10 9.90
C ALA A 160 -6.87 -15.85 8.39
N PHE A 161 -7.14 -14.61 7.98
CA PHE A 161 -7.12 -14.22 6.57
C PHE A 161 -5.71 -14.32 5.97
N LEU A 162 -4.68 -13.84 6.68
CA LEU A 162 -3.29 -13.86 6.24
C LEU A 162 -2.73 -15.28 6.15
N GLU A 163 -2.99 -16.10 7.17
CA GLU A 163 -2.49 -17.48 7.25
C GLU A 163 -3.31 -18.48 6.43
N GLN A 164 -4.44 -18.06 5.86
CA GLN A 164 -5.39 -18.94 5.18
C GLN A 164 -5.91 -20.06 6.11
N SER A 165 -6.13 -19.71 7.37
CA SER A 165 -6.64 -20.61 8.40
C SER A 165 -8.17 -20.52 8.45
N CYS A 166 -8.84 -21.65 8.70
CA CYS A 166 -10.28 -21.65 8.92
C CYS A 166 -10.65 -20.81 10.14
N LEU A 167 -11.75 -20.07 10.04
CA LEU A 167 -12.22 -19.18 11.10
C LEU A 167 -13.61 -19.63 11.55
N GLU A 168 -13.78 -19.92 12.83
CA GLU A 168 -15.11 -20.05 13.42
C GLU A 168 -15.61 -18.68 13.86
N ILE A 169 -16.83 -18.32 13.48
CA ILE A 169 -17.45 -17.03 13.80
C ILE A 169 -18.82 -17.25 14.45
N ASP A 170 -19.11 -16.45 15.47
CA ASP A 170 -20.47 -16.21 15.95
C ASP A 170 -21.01 -14.99 15.22
N TYR A 171 -22.02 -15.19 14.38
CA TYR A 171 -22.53 -14.16 13.47
C TYR A 171 -23.99 -13.82 13.77
N GLN A 172 -24.28 -12.53 13.88
CA GLN A 172 -25.63 -12.00 13.96
C GLN A 172 -26.07 -11.45 12.58
N SER A 173 -27.09 -12.06 11.97
CA SER A 173 -27.60 -11.61 10.67
C SER A 173 -28.39 -10.28 10.77
N ASP A 174 -28.80 -9.71 9.62
CA ASP A 174 -29.68 -8.54 9.61
C ASP A 174 -31.04 -8.80 10.24
N SER A 175 -31.53 -10.05 10.13
CA SER A 175 -32.80 -10.48 10.73
C SER A 175 -32.68 -10.80 12.22
N GLY A 176 -31.48 -10.65 12.81
CA GLY A 176 -31.21 -10.96 14.21
C GLY A 176 -30.94 -12.44 14.49
N GLU A 177 -30.88 -13.30 13.48
CA GLU A 177 -30.52 -14.72 13.62
C GLU A 177 -29.06 -14.85 14.08
N HIS A 178 -28.82 -15.62 15.14
CA HIS A 178 -27.49 -15.92 15.64
C HIS A 178 -27.06 -17.30 15.14
N THR A 179 -25.88 -17.38 14.53
CA THR A 179 -25.33 -18.64 14.02
C THR A 179 -23.84 -18.74 14.28
N THR A 180 -23.38 -19.92 14.67
CA THR A 180 -21.94 -20.26 14.71
C THR A 180 -21.57 -20.98 13.42
N ARG A 181 -20.49 -20.56 12.77
CA ARG A 181 -20.08 -21.08 11.45
C ARG A 181 -18.58 -21.18 11.33
N VAL A 182 -18.10 -22.24 10.68
CA VAL A 182 -16.72 -22.32 10.20
C VAL A 182 -16.67 -21.80 8.76
N ILE A 183 -15.80 -20.83 8.51
CA ILE A 183 -15.66 -20.16 7.22
C ILE A 183 -14.21 -20.15 6.75
N GLU A 184 -14.01 -20.18 5.44
CA GLU A 184 -12.72 -19.92 4.80
C GLU A 184 -12.71 -18.46 4.33
N ALA A 185 -11.91 -17.58 4.95
CA ALA A 185 -11.86 -16.15 4.63
C ALA A 185 -11.11 -15.90 3.30
N GLN A 186 -11.80 -16.06 2.17
CA GLN A 186 -11.19 -16.08 0.85
C GLN A 186 -10.78 -14.67 0.39
N TYR A 187 -11.67 -13.68 0.55
CA TYR A 187 -11.44 -12.28 0.17
C TYR A 187 -12.00 -11.31 1.23
N ILE A 188 -11.46 -10.11 1.27
CA ILE A 188 -12.00 -8.98 2.04
C ILE A 188 -12.50 -7.91 1.07
N LEU A 189 -13.69 -7.37 1.33
CA LEU A 189 -14.27 -6.25 0.60
C LEU A 189 -14.47 -5.06 1.54
N LEU A 190 -13.97 -3.90 1.13
CA LEU A 190 -14.25 -2.62 1.76
C LEU A 190 -15.25 -1.82 0.92
N ASN A 191 -16.43 -1.60 1.48
CA ASN A 191 -17.36 -0.57 1.01
C ASN A 191 -17.42 0.49 2.11
N TRP A 192 -16.56 1.50 2.01
CA TRP A 192 -16.27 2.40 3.14
C TRP A 192 -17.53 2.91 3.84
N PRO A 193 -17.61 2.86 5.19
CA PRO A 193 -16.62 2.33 6.15
C PRO A 193 -16.81 0.83 6.50
N ILE A 194 -17.68 0.12 5.78
CA ILE A 194 -18.09 -1.25 6.13
C ILE A 194 -17.13 -2.28 5.52
N TRP A 195 -16.64 -3.17 6.37
CA TRP A 195 -15.80 -4.29 5.98
C TRP A 195 -16.58 -5.58 5.90
N TYR A 196 -16.31 -6.37 4.86
CA TYR A 196 -16.92 -7.66 4.62
C TYR A 196 -15.86 -8.74 4.39
N ILE A 197 -16.14 -9.94 4.88
CA ILE A 197 -15.43 -11.17 4.51
C ILE A 197 -16.27 -11.89 3.46
N THR A 198 -15.69 -12.12 2.29
CA THR A 198 -16.21 -13.06 1.30
C THR A 198 -15.58 -14.42 1.56
N ALA A 199 -16.40 -15.42 1.85
CA ALA A 199 -15.94 -16.68 2.39
C ALA A 199 -16.69 -17.89 1.82
N TRP A 200 -16.04 -19.05 1.88
CA TRP A 200 -16.75 -20.33 1.77
C TRP A 200 -17.33 -20.70 3.14
N ASP A 201 -18.64 -20.87 3.22
CA ASP A 201 -19.36 -21.23 4.45
C ASP A 201 -19.56 -22.74 4.52
N HIS A 202 -18.92 -23.42 5.47
CA HIS A 202 -19.02 -24.88 5.62
C HIS A 202 -20.42 -25.34 6.07
N LEU A 203 -21.16 -24.50 6.80
CA LEU A 203 -22.53 -24.81 7.22
C LEU A 203 -23.48 -24.84 6.02
N ARG A 204 -23.31 -23.90 5.08
CA ARG A 204 -24.17 -23.78 3.89
C ARG A 204 -23.60 -24.43 2.65
N LYS A 205 -22.34 -24.88 2.69
CA LYS A 205 -21.58 -25.43 1.55
C LYS A 205 -21.66 -24.53 0.33
N SER A 206 -21.59 -23.23 0.56
CA SER A 206 -21.76 -22.22 -0.48
C SER A 206 -20.91 -20.99 -0.17
N PRO A 207 -20.59 -20.18 -1.19
CA PRO A 207 -19.96 -18.90 -0.98
C PRO A 207 -20.95 -17.93 -0.31
N ARG A 208 -20.45 -17.08 0.60
CA ARG A 208 -21.23 -16.07 1.33
C ARG A 208 -20.38 -14.85 1.66
N MET A 209 -21.04 -13.79 2.09
CA MET A 209 -20.41 -12.57 2.58
C MET A 209 -20.92 -12.25 3.97
N PHE A 210 -19.99 -11.90 4.85
CA PHE A 210 -20.24 -11.60 6.25
C PHE A 210 -19.73 -10.20 6.54
N ARG A 211 -20.56 -9.40 7.21
CA ARG A 211 -20.17 -8.08 7.72
C ARG A 211 -19.30 -8.25 8.96
N ILE A 212 -18.09 -7.69 8.98
CA ILE A 212 -17.17 -7.86 10.11
C ILE A 212 -17.77 -7.26 11.39
N ASP A 213 -18.46 -6.13 11.30
CA ASP A 213 -19.15 -5.47 12.42
C ASP A 213 -20.31 -6.28 13.03
N ARG A 214 -20.70 -7.38 12.38
CA ARG A 214 -21.75 -8.30 12.85
C ARG A 214 -21.23 -9.60 13.43
N ILE A 215 -19.92 -9.81 13.41
CA ILE A 215 -19.27 -10.94 14.07
C ILE A 215 -19.17 -10.57 15.56
N LYS A 216 -19.67 -11.46 16.43
CA LYS A 216 -19.66 -11.28 17.89
C LYS A 216 -18.43 -11.90 18.53
N ASN A 217 -18.02 -13.06 18.04
CA ASN A 217 -16.78 -13.73 18.42
C ASN A 217 -16.16 -14.35 17.18
N ALA A 218 -14.83 -14.49 17.18
CA ALA A 218 -14.11 -15.23 16.16
C ALA A 218 -12.95 -15.98 16.79
N ARG A 219 -12.70 -17.18 16.31
CA ARG A 219 -11.58 -18.02 16.73
C ARG A 219 -11.00 -18.75 15.53
N ILE A 220 -9.68 -18.78 15.44
CA ILE A 220 -8.99 -19.61 14.45
C ILE A 220 -9.20 -21.07 14.82
N VAL A 221 -9.71 -21.85 13.87
CA VAL A 221 -9.91 -23.29 14.04
C VAL A 221 -8.99 -24.03 13.08
N GLY A 222 -8.40 -25.13 13.55
CA GLY A 222 -7.37 -25.85 12.80
C GLY A 222 -7.77 -26.21 11.37
N GLY A 223 -6.78 -26.21 10.47
CA GLY A 223 -6.96 -26.48 9.05
C GLY A 223 -6.67 -25.25 8.19
N TYR A 224 -5.82 -25.44 7.17
CA TYR A 224 -5.57 -24.45 6.15
C TYR A 224 -6.49 -24.67 4.97
N PHE A 225 -6.95 -23.59 4.35
CA PHE A 225 -7.71 -23.66 3.11
C PHE A 225 -6.90 -23.18 1.91
N GLN A 226 -7.27 -23.70 0.74
CA GLN A 226 -6.75 -23.23 -0.54
C GLN A 226 -7.67 -22.14 -1.10
N LEU A 227 -7.05 -21.18 -1.78
CA LEU A 227 -7.81 -20.11 -2.43
C LEU A 227 -8.69 -20.70 -3.53
N LYS A 228 -9.97 -20.36 -3.49
CA LYS A 228 -10.93 -20.70 -4.55
C LYS A 228 -10.91 -19.62 -5.64
N PRO A 229 -11.19 -19.95 -6.90
CA PRO A 229 -11.27 -18.96 -7.97
C PRO A 229 -12.28 -17.86 -7.63
N ILE A 230 -11.97 -16.61 -7.97
CA ILE A 230 -12.81 -15.46 -7.60
C ILE A 230 -14.21 -15.54 -8.24
N GLU A 231 -14.33 -16.23 -9.38
CA GLU A 231 -15.57 -16.48 -10.12
C GLU A 231 -16.61 -17.20 -9.29
N VAL A 232 -16.18 -18.02 -8.33
CA VAL A 232 -17.05 -18.69 -7.35
C VAL A 232 -17.80 -17.66 -6.49
N PHE A 233 -17.22 -16.48 -6.31
CA PHE A 233 -17.77 -15.41 -5.45
C PHE A 233 -18.36 -14.24 -6.23
N ILE A 234 -17.96 -14.02 -7.50
CA ILE A 234 -18.45 -12.91 -8.33
C ILE A 234 -19.97 -12.97 -8.55
N GLY A 235 -20.53 -14.17 -8.76
CA GLY A 235 -21.95 -14.36 -9.07
C GLY A 235 -22.93 -13.93 -7.98
N ILE A 236 -22.45 -13.75 -6.74
CA ILE A 236 -23.29 -13.30 -5.62
C ILE A 236 -23.35 -11.76 -5.53
N TYR A 237 -22.45 -11.03 -6.24
CA TYR A 237 -22.19 -9.61 -5.98
C TYR A 237 -21.98 -8.75 -7.23
N THR A 238 -22.55 -9.11 -8.38
CA THR A 238 -22.57 -8.31 -9.62
C THR A 238 -22.88 -6.80 -9.41
N PRO A 239 -23.69 -6.36 -8.42
CA PRO A 239 -23.90 -4.93 -8.15
C PRO A 239 -22.70 -4.18 -7.55
N TYR A 240 -21.73 -4.87 -6.94
CA TYR A 240 -20.66 -4.26 -6.12
C TYR A 240 -19.28 -4.26 -6.79
N TYR A 241 -19.10 -5.03 -7.86
CA TYR A 241 -17.88 -5.06 -8.68
C TYR A 241 -18.07 -4.26 -9.96
N LYS A 242 -17.85 -2.94 -9.92
CA LYS A 242 -17.34 -2.26 -11.10
C LYS A 242 -15.82 -2.33 -11.03
N SER A 243 -15.24 -3.19 -11.86
CA SER A 243 -13.78 -3.23 -12.04
C SER A 243 -13.28 -1.85 -12.44
N ILE A 244 -12.27 -1.34 -11.73
CA ILE A 244 -11.33 -0.36 -12.27
C ILE A 244 -10.19 -1.15 -12.90
#